data_AF-A0A964PVV4-F1
#
_entry.id   AF-A0A964PVV4-F1
#
_cell.length_a   1.000
_cell.length_b   1.000
_cell.length_c   1.000
_cell.angle_alpha   90.00
_cell.angle_beta   90.00
_cell.angle_gamma   90.00
#
_symmetry.space_group_name_H-M   'P 1'
#
loop_
_entity.id
_entity.type
_entity.pdbx_description
1 polymer ?
#
loop_
_entity_poly.entity_id
_entity_poly.type
_entity_poly.pdbx_seq_one_letter_code
_entity_poly.pdbx_strand_id
1 'polypeptide(L)'
;MSLADRARVPLVVLMASVLAACGGRAALPEPGSTRGVAPDLRGLRVLLLPVQQNLGVAGDPDAELAYGLRERGQGVMWISAVDVKERMARSPGTQARTRGLPVGVFLQAEVDRVGDPLYGELRRTAALVSAEAVVLPVQAALASTPGEDPRGLASAVEEVARTLLWYVGG
;
A
#
# COMPACT_ATOMS: atom_id res chain seq x y z
N MET A 1 -55.96 -42.13 -12.32
CA MET A 1 -54.52 -41.98 -12.58
C MET A 1 -54.33 -41.37 -13.95
N SER A 2 -53.82 -40.14 -14.04
CA SER A 2 -53.30 -39.58 -15.29
C SER A 2 -51.99 -38.84 -14.98
N LEU A 3 -50.91 -39.39 -15.52
CA LEU A 3 -49.52 -38.94 -15.44
C LEU A 3 -49.22 -38.02 -16.63
N ALA A 4 -49.67 -36.77 -16.58
CA ALA A 4 -49.26 -35.66 -17.45
C ALA A 4 -49.95 -34.43 -16.87
N ASP A 5 -49.31 -33.36 -16.42
CA ASP A 5 -48.31 -32.61 -17.16
C ASP A 5 -47.59 -31.67 -16.17
N ARG A 6 -46.77 -32.27 -15.29
CA ARG A 6 -46.13 -31.62 -14.13
C ARG A 6 -44.77 -31.00 -14.51
N ALA A 7 -44.65 -30.42 -15.69
CA ALA A 7 -43.35 -30.20 -16.34
C ALA A 7 -43.20 -28.81 -17.02
N ARG A 8 -43.51 -27.70 -16.34
CA ARG A 8 -43.26 -26.36 -16.93
C ARG A 8 -42.75 -25.26 -15.98
N VAL A 9 -42.10 -25.60 -14.85
CA VAL A 9 -41.65 -24.56 -13.89
C VAL A 9 -40.26 -24.77 -13.25
N PRO A 10 -39.18 -25.16 -13.99
CA PRO A 10 -37.86 -24.87 -13.41
C PRO A 10 -36.84 -24.22 -14.37
N LEU A 11 -37.25 -23.66 -15.53
CA LEU A 11 -36.27 -23.05 -16.45
C LEU A 11 -36.08 -21.53 -16.24
N VAL A 12 -37.08 -20.81 -15.74
CA VAL A 12 -37.01 -19.33 -15.65
C VAL A 12 -36.14 -18.83 -14.48
N VAL A 13 -35.98 -19.64 -13.42
CA VAL A 13 -35.21 -19.21 -12.23
C VAL A 13 -33.69 -19.27 -12.47
N LEU A 14 -33.20 -20.09 -13.41
CA LEU A 14 -31.76 -20.25 -13.63
C LEU A 14 -31.11 -19.08 -14.39
N MET A 15 -31.89 -18.26 -15.11
CA MET A 15 -31.36 -17.14 -15.90
C MET A 15 -31.22 -15.83 -15.11
N ALA A 16 -31.92 -15.70 -13.98
CA ALA A 16 -31.86 -14.51 -13.13
C ALA A 16 -30.57 -14.44 -12.28
N SER A 17 -29.89 -15.57 -12.07
CA SER A 17 -28.68 -15.66 -11.24
C SER A 17 -27.42 -15.11 -11.91
N VAL A 18 -27.41 -14.96 -13.24
CA VAL A 18 -26.22 -14.54 -14.00
C VAL A 18 -26.01 -13.02 -13.96
N LEU A 19 -27.07 -12.22 -13.72
CA LEU A 19 -26.97 -10.76 -13.70
C LEU A 19 -26.63 -10.17 -12.32
N ALA A 20 -26.72 -10.95 -11.24
CA ALA A 20 -26.33 -10.51 -9.90
C ALA A 20 -24.82 -10.66 -9.63
N ALA A 21 -24.06 -11.25 -10.56
CA ALA A 21 -22.60 -11.43 -10.45
C ALA A 21 -21.80 -10.28 -11.09
N CYS A 22 -22.43 -9.12 -11.33
CA CYS A 22 -21.71 -7.89 -11.61
C CYS A 22 -21.03 -7.43 -10.32
N GLY A 23 -19.81 -7.93 -10.12
CA GLY A 23 -18.92 -7.56 -9.03
C GLY A 23 -18.85 -6.05 -8.88
N GLY A 24 -19.40 -5.55 -7.78
CA GLY A 24 -19.14 -4.19 -7.34
C GLY A 24 -17.63 -4.06 -7.13
N ARG A 25 -17.00 -3.19 -7.91
CA ARG A 25 -15.65 -2.72 -7.58
C ARG A 25 -15.76 -2.09 -6.19
N ALA A 26 -14.97 -2.58 -5.24
CA ALA A 26 -14.79 -1.88 -3.98
C ALA A 26 -14.42 -0.43 -4.30
N ALA A 27 -15.04 0.52 -3.58
CA ALA A 27 -14.73 1.92 -3.76
C ALA A 27 -13.23 2.12 -3.56
N LEU A 28 -12.62 2.94 -4.43
CA LEU A 28 -11.22 3.34 -4.26
C LEU A 28 -11.09 3.99 -2.87
N PRO A 29 -10.06 3.65 -2.09
CA PRO A 29 -9.83 4.31 -0.81
C PRO A 29 -9.71 5.81 -1.04
N GLU A 30 -10.49 6.59 -0.29
CA GLU A 30 -10.36 8.05 -0.32
C GLU A 30 -9.02 8.45 0.31
N PRO A 31 -8.39 9.53 -0.18
CA PRO A 31 -7.28 10.15 0.51
C PRO A 31 -7.59 10.31 2.01
N GLY A 32 -6.67 9.90 2.88
CA GLY A 32 -6.79 10.07 4.33
C GLY A 32 -7.53 8.96 5.05
N SER A 33 -8.06 7.98 4.32
CA SER A 33 -8.64 6.76 4.91
C SER A 33 -7.56 5.77 5.35
N THR A 34 -7.66 5.27 6.59
CA THR A 34 -6.80 4.21 7.12
C THR A 34 -7.55 2.89 7.13
N ARG A 35 -6.85 1.78 6.81
CA ARG A 35 -7.37 0.42 7.02
C ARG A 35 -6.45 -0.39 7.91
N GLY A 36 -7.08 -1.23 8.74
CA GLY A 36 -6.39 -2.03 9.74
C GLY A 36 -5.97 -1.21 10.96
N VAL A 37 -5.37 -1.90 11.92
CA VAL A 37 -4.75 -1.26 13.09
C VAL A 37 -3.30 -0.98 12.72
N ALA A 38 -2.88 0.30 12.78
CA ALA A 38 -1.48 0.64 12.60
C ALA A 38 -0.66 -0.06 13.70
N PRO A 39 0.38 -0.84 13.35
CA PRO A 39 1.20 -1.51 14.34
C PRO A 39 2.00 -0.48 15.15
N ASP A 40 2.28 -0.80 16.42
CA ASP A 40 3.27 -0.04 17.18
C ASP A 40 4.67 -0.33 16.64
N LEU A 41 5.33 0.69 16.12
CA LEU A 41 6.65 0.58 15.50
C LEU A 41 7.79 0.93 16.46
N ARG A 42 7.49 1.30 17.71
CA ARG A 42 8.51 1.70 18.69
C ARG A 42 9.44 0.52 19.00
N GLY A 43 10.73 0.81 19.04
CA GLY A 43 11.80 -0.18 19.22
C GLY A 43 12.18 -0.94 17.96
N LEU A 44 11.41 -0.81 16.86
CA LEU A 44 11.68 -1.52 15.62
C LEU A 44 12.60 -0.74 14.68
N ARG A 45 13.38 -1.50 13.91
CA ARG A 45 14.11 -1.02 12.73
C ARG A 45 13.19 -1.03 11.51
N VAL A 46 12.78 0.15 11.05
CA VAL A 46 11.76 0.29 10.01
C VAL A 46 12.39 0.84 8.75
N LEU A 47 12.31 0.06 7.66
CA LEU A 47 12.71 0.50 6.34
C LEU A 47 11.62 1.37 5.72
N LEU A 48 11.93 2.64 5.46
CA LEU A 48 11.11 3.53 4.65
C LEU A 48 11.53 3.42 3.17
N LEU A 49 10.66 2.84 2.36
CA LEU A 49 10.85 2.83 0.91
C LEU A 49 10.46 4.18 0.29
N PRO A 50 11.04 4.53 -0.88
CA PRO A 50 10.60 5.66 -1.67
C PRO A 50 9.12 5.56 -2.07
N VAL A 51 8.51 6.71 -2.32
CA VAL A 51 7.20 6.80 -2.97
C VAL A 51 7.25 6.13 -4.35
N GLN A 52 6.33 5.20 -4.59
CA GLN A 52 6.31 4.44 -5.85
C GLN A 52 5.64 5.20 -7.00
N GLN A 53 4.66 6.08 -6.72
CA GLN A 53 3.99 6.92 -7.70
C GLN A 53 3.83 8.35 -7.21
N ASN A 54 4.38 9.34 -7.92
CA ASN A 54 4.13 10.76 -7.66
C ASN A 54 3.14 11.30 -8.71
N LEU A 55 1.92 11.64 -8.27
CA LEU A 55 0.85 12.18 -9.09
C LEU A 55 0.73 13.71 -8.94
N GLY A 56 1.84 14.42 -9.13
CA GLY A 56 1.85 15.88 -9.20
C GLY A 56 2.15 16.61 -7.89
N VAL A 57 2.67 15.91 -6.88
CA VAL A 57 3.24 16.56 -5.69
C VAL A 57 4.56 17.22 -6.08
N ALA A 58 4.63 18.54 -5.92
CA ALA A 58 5.84 19.31 -6.16
C ALA A 58 6.91 19.05 -5.08
N GLY A 59 8.18 19.16 -5.45
CA GLY A 59 9.31 18.94 -4.54
C GLY A 59 9.75 17.47 -4.46
N ASP A 60 10.40 17.12 -3.36
CA ASP A 60 10.86 15.75 -3.09
C ASP A 60 9.96 15.08 -2.03
N PRO A 61 8.95 14.29 -2.44
CA PRO A 61 8.04 13.65 -1.51
C PRO A 61 8.72 12.61 -0.61
N ASP A 62 9.87 12.03 -1.03
CA ASP A 62 10.61 11.09 -0.19
C ASP A 62 11.25 11.82 0.99
N ALA A 63 11.82 13.01 0.74
CA ALA A 63 12.45 13.84 1.75
C ALA A 63 11.43 14.36 2.77
N GLU A 64 10.28 14.85 2.30
CA GLU A 64 9.18 15.34 3.16
C GLU A 64 8.61 14.22 4.05
N LEU A 65 8.39 13.03 3.47
CA LEU A 65 7.91 11.88 4.21
C LEU A 65 8.93 11.41 5.25
N ALA A 66 10.21 11.33 4.88
CA ALA A 66 11.28 10.95 5.79
C ALA A 66 11.43 11.97 6.94
N TYR A 67 11.31 13.26 6.64
CA TYR A 67 11.33 14.33 7.65
C TYR A 67 10.17 14.16 8.63
N GLY A 68 8.92 14.09 8.12
CA GLY A 68 7.75 14.06 8.98
C GLY A 68 7.59 12.76 9.79
N LEU A 69 8.10 11.63 9.29
CA LEU A 69 8.16 10.37 10.05
C LEU A 69 9.23 10.40 11.15
N ARG A 70 10.37 11.05 10.91
CA ARG A 70 11.42 11.20 11.93
C ARG A 70 11.01 12.14 13.06
N GLU A 71 10.29 13.21 12.74
CA GLU A 71 9.81 14.18 13.72
C GLU A 71 8.75 13.56 14.66
N ARG A 72 7.83 12.76 14.10
CA ARG A 72 6.67 12.21 14.83
C ARG A 72 6.90 10.79 15.38
N GLY A 73 7.72 9.99 14.70
CA GLY A 73 7.99 8.59 15.03
C GLY A 73 9.07 8.42 16.10
N GLN A 74 8.90 9.05 17.27
CA GLN A 74 9.84 8.91 18.37
C GLN A 74 9.94 7.44 18.82
N GLY A 75 11.17 6.96 18.99
CA GLY A 75 11.43 5.58 19.38
C GLY A 75 11.43 4.57 18.22
N VAL A 76 11.26 5.00 16.97
CA VAL A 76 11.40 4.15 15.78
C VAL A 76 12.80 4.34 15.17
N MET A 77 13.48 3.25 14.82
CA MET A 77 14.77 3.29 14.13
C MET A 77 14.56 3.30 12.62
N TRP A 78 14.41 4.49 12.04
CA TRP A 78 14.18 4.65 10.60
C TRP A 78 15.44 4.33 9.77
N ILE A 79 15.27 3.44 8.79
CA ILE A 79 16.26 3.13 7.76
C ILE A 79 15.75 3.71 6.45
N SER A 80 16.58 4.50 5.78
CA SER A 80 16.23 5.16 4.53
C SER A 80 16.55 4.30 3.30
N ALA A 81 15.97 4.67 2.16
CA ALA A 81 16.33 4.07 0.88
C ALA A 81 17.82 4.31 0.50
N VAL A 82 18.45 5.36 1.03
CA VAL A 82 19.87 5.64 0.82
C VAL A 82 20.72 4.56 1.48
N ASP A 83 20.39 4.18 2.72
CA ASP A 83 21.08 3.11 3.45
C ASP A 83 21.01 1.77 2.71
N VAL A 84 19.86 1.48 2.08
CA VAL A 84 19.69 0.29 1.24
C VAL A 84 20.62 0.35 0.03
N LYS A 85 20.66 1.47 -0.70
CA LYS A 85 21.52 1.64 -1.88
C LYS A 85 23.00 1.49 -1.53
N GLU A 86 23.44 2.06 -0.41
CA GLU A 86 24.82 1.92 0.06
C GLU A 86 25.17 0.48 0.45
N ARG A 87 24.20 -0.27 0.99
CA ARG A 87 24.36 -1.70 1.28
C ARG A 87 24.41 -2.53 0.01
N MET A 88 23.55 -2.24 -0.96
CA MET A 88 23.57 -2.89 -2.28
C MET A 88 24.87 -2.64 -3.03
N ALA A 89 25.40 -1.41 -2.98
CA ALA A 89 26.68 -1.07 -3.61
C ALA A 89 27.85 -1.91 -3.07
N ARG A 90 27.75 -2.38 -1.82
CA ARG A 90 28.73 -3.26 -1.18
C ARG A 90 28.45 -4.76 -1.40
N SER A 91 27.31 -5.10 -1.99
CA SER A 91 26.88 -6.49 -2.22
C SER A 91 26.33 -6.66 -3.64
N PRO A 92 27.22 -6.65 -4.66
CA PRO A 92 26.82 -6.63 -6.08
C PRO A 92 26.05 -7.87 -6.55
N GLY A 93 26.00 -8.95 -5.75
CA GLY A 93 25.17 -10.13 -6.02
C GLY A 93 23.70 -9.99 -5.58
N THR A 94 23.33 -8.95 -4.84
CA THR A 94 21.98 -8.77 -4.33
C THR A 94 21.16 -7.86 -5.24
N GLN A 95 20.24 -8.46 -6.00
CA GLN A 95 19.28 -7.74 -6.83
C GLN A 95 18.03 -7.37 -6.00
N ALA A 96 18.14 -6.33 -5.18
CA ALA A 96 17.00 -5.70 -4.51
C ALA A 96 16.54 -4.46 -5.31
N ARG A 97 15.26 -4.10 -5.20
CA ARG A 97 14.71 -2.89 -5.82
C ARG A 97 14.02 -2.07 -4.74
N THR A 98 14.30 -0.77 -4.70
CA THR A 98 13.61 0.17 -3.80
C THR A 98 12.54 0.99 -4.52
N ARG A 99 12.55 1.02 -5.86
CA ARG A 99 11.58 1.73 -6.70
C ARG A 99 11.08 0.84 -7.84
N GLY A 100 9.94 1.22 -8.41
CA GLY A 100 9.32 0.46 -9.49
C GLY A 100 8.77 -0.88 -9.01
N LEU A 101 8.42 -0.97 -7.72
CA LEU A 101 7.80 -2.14 -7.15
C LEU A 101 6.39 -2.31 -7.75
N PRO A 102 5.91 -3.55 -7.96
CA PRO A 102 4.60 -3.81 -8.54
C PRO A 102 3.48 -3.53 -7.55
N VAL A 103 3.24 -2.24 -7.25
CA VAL A 103 2.24 -1.77 -6.28
C VAL A 103 0.86 -1.49 -6.88
N GLY A 104 0.70 -1.68 -8.18
CA GLY A 104 -0.55 -1.38 -8.88
C GLY A 104 -1.76 -2.14 -8.32
N VAL A 105 -1.55 -3.31 -7.71
CA VAL A 105 -2.60 -4.10 -7.07
C VAL A 105 -3.26 -3.39 -5.88
N PHE A 106 -2.50 -2.60 -5.10
CA PHE A 106 -3.04 -1.85 -3.96
C PHE A 106 -3.97 -0.70 -4.37
N LEU A 107 -3.91 -0.28 -5.64
CA LEU A 107 -4.75 0.78 -6.19
C LEU A 107 -6.07 0.25 -6.75
N GLN A 108 -6.20 -1.06 -6.95
CA GLN A 108 -7.34 -1.67 -7.65
C GLN A 108 -8.21 -2.54 -6.75
N ALA A 109 -7.63 -3.08 -5.68
CA ALA A 109 -8.30 -4.01 -4.79
C ALA A 109 -8.03 -3.63 -3.33
N GLU A 110 -8.98 -3.96 -2.45
CA GLU A 110 -8.71 -3.97 -1.02
C GLU A 110 -7.79 -5.15 -0.72
N VAL A 111 -6.52 -4.84 -0.43
CA VAL A 111 -5.51 -5.87 -0.17
C VAL A 111 -5.29 -5.97 1.33
N ASP A 112 -5.78 -7.06 1.93
CA ASP A 112 -5.53 -7.38 3.34
C ASP A 112 -4.09 -7.88 3.58
N ARG A 113 -3.42 -8.40 2.54
CA ARG A 113 -2.08 -8.99 2.64
C ARG A 113 -1.25 -8.76 1.38
N VAL A 114 0.01 -8.40 1.57
CA VAL A 114 0.98 -8.28 0.47
C VAL A 114 1.29 -9.67 -0.09
N GLY A 115 0.94 -9.90 -1.36
CA GLY A 115 1.24 -11.14 -2.07
C GLY A 115 2.58 -11.11 -2.83
N ASP A 116 2.95 -12.24 -3.40
CA ASP A 116 4.08 -12.35 -4.32
C ASP A 116 3.76 -11.70 -5.69
N PRO A 117 4.76 -11.18 -6.41
CA PRO A 117 6.21 -11.22 -6.10
C PRO A 117 6.67 -10.12 -5.14
N LEU A 118 5.80 -9.17 -4.81
CA LEU A 118 6.15 -7.99 -4.02
C LEU A 118 6.64 -8.38 -2.61
N TYR A 119 5.95 -9.32 -1.96
CA TYR A 119 6.33 -9.82 -0.64
C TYR A 119 7.80 -10.29 -0.62
N GLY A 120 8.18 -11.14 -1.57
CA GLY A 120 9.56 -11.62 -1.69
C GLY A 120 10.58 -10.49 -1.91
N GLU A 121 10.24 -9.46 -2.69
CA GLU A 121 11.10 -8.29 -2.90
C GLU A 121 11.26 -7.45 -1.62
N LEU A 122 10.17 -7.19 -0.89
CA LEU A 122 10.22 -6.46 0.38
C LEU A 122 11.02 -7.23 1.43
N ARG A 123 10.83 -8.54 1.55
CA ARG A 123 11.56 -9.38 2.53
C ARG A 123 13.06 -9.40 2.24
N ARG A 124 13.48 -9.54 0.97
CA ARG A 124 14.90 -9.49 0.59
C ARG A 124 15.51 -8.13 0.87
N THR A 125 14.80 -7.05 0.54
CA THR A 125 15.28 -5.67 0.76
C THR A 125 15.40 -5.37 2.26
N ALA A 126 14.42 -5.77 3.07
CA ALA A 126 14.46 -5.64 4.52
C ALA A 126 15.62 -6.43 5.14
N ALA A 127 15.83 -7.68 4.69
CA ALA A 127 16.92 -8.52 5.17
C ALA A 127 18.31 -7.89 4.91
N LEU A 128 18.49 -7.21 3.78
CA LEU A 128 19.75 -6.54 3.43
C LEU A 128 20.17 -5.46 4.45
N VAL A 129 19.19 -4.83 5.10
CA VAL A 129 19.41 -3.74 6.08
C VAL A 129 19.03 -4.14 7.50
N SER A 130 18.68 -5.41 7.71
CA SER A 130 18.15 -5.94 8.97
C SER A 130 17.00 -5.07 9.50
N ALA A 131 16.05 -4.75 8.61
CA ALA A 131 14.79 -4.11 8.98
C ALA A 131 13.77 -5.16 9.43
N GLU A 132 13.03 -4.84 10.48
CA GLU A 132 11.99 -5.67 11.09
C GLU A 132 10.61 -5.36 10.48
N ALA A 133 10.42 -4.11 10.05
CA ALA A 133 9.23 -3.69 9.32
C ALA A 133 9.59 -2.87 8.09
N VAL A 134 8.66 -2.83 7.13
CA VAL A 134 8.77 -2.02 5.92
C VAL A 134 7.56 -1.12 5.79
N VAL A 135 7.82 0.15 5.54
CA VAL A 135 6.85 1.13 5.10
C VAL A 135 6.97 1.27 3.58
N LEU A 136 5.87 1.01 2.87
CA LEU A 136 5.78 1.13 1.42
C LEU A 136 4.80 2.24 1.03
N PRO A 137 5.28 3.45 0.72
CA PRO A 137 4.43 4.52 0.23
C PRO A 137 4.05 4.25 -1.23
N VAL A 138 2.81 3.85 -1.46
CA VAL A 138 2.33 3.46 -2.79
C VAL A 138 2.21 4.69 -3.71
N GLN A 139 1.65 5.79 -3.20
CA GLN A 139 1.34 6.97 -3.99
C GLN A 139 1.42 8.24 -3.16
N ALA A 140 1.88 9.32 -3.78
CA ALA A 140 1.73 10.69 -3.32
C ALA A 140 0.91 11.47 -4.36
N ALA A 141 -0.19 12.09 -3.93
CA ALA A 141 -1.09 12.86 -4.78
C ALA A 141 -1.52 14.13 -4.04
N LEU A 142 -1.94 15.16 -4.79
CA LEU A 142 -2.54 16.35 -4.19
C LEU A 142 -3.97 16.01 -3.75
N ALA A 143 -4.25 16.16 -2.46
CA ALA A 143 -5.62 16.10 -1.97
C ALA A 143 -6.41 17.26 -2.58
N SER A 144 -7.44 16.95 -3.35
CA SER A 144 -8.32 17.97 -3.94
C SER A 144 -9.42 18.32 -2.93
N THR A 145 -9.07 19.01 -1.84
CA THR A 145 -10.07 19.71 -1.01
C THR A 145 -10.36 21.06 -1.67
N PRO A 146 -11.61 21.39 -2.04
CA PRO A 146 -11.92 22.70 -2.59
C PRO A 146 -11.62 23.79 -1.54
N GLY A 147 -10.56 24.57 -1.76
CA GLY A 147 -10.26 25.79 -0.98
C GLY A 147 -9.05 25.76 -0.04
N GLU A 148 -8.13 24.80 -0.13
CA GLU A 148 -7.01 24.67 0.83
C GLU A 148 -5.67 25.25 0.33
N ASP A 149 -4.98 25.98 1.22
CA ASP A 149 -3.73 26.73 1.05
C ASP A 149 -2.52 25.77 0.81
N PRO A 150 -1.55 26.08 -0.09
CA PRO A 150 -0.35 25.29 -0.38
C PRO A 150 0.57 24.90 0.80
N ARG A 151 0.23 25.28 2.05
CA ARG A 151 0.85 24.75 3.28
C ARG A 151 0.45 23.29 3.59
N GLY A 152 -0.42 22.69 2.77
CA GLY A 152 -0.94 21.32 2.92
C GLY A 152 0.06 20.15 2.82
N LEU A 153 1.35 20.39 2.58
CA LEU A 153 2.38 19.33 2.61
C LEU A 153 2.47 18.62 3.98
N ALA A 154 2.26 19.35 5.08
CA ALA A 154 2.23 18.76 6.42
C ALA A 154 1.01 17.83 6.63
N SER A 155 -0.14 18.17 6.01
CA SER A 155 -1.36 17.35 6.00
C SER A 155 -1.18 16.13 5.09
N ALA A 156 -0.51 16.27 3.95
CA ALA A 156 -0.16 15.15 3.07
C ALA A 156 0.73 14.10 3.76
N VAL A 157 1.64 14.48 4.66
CA VAL A 157 2.41 13.50 5.44
C VAL A 157 1.54 12.81 6.50
N GLU A 158 0.56 13.51 7.08
CA GLU A 158 -0.41 12.93 8.02
C GLU A 158 -1.35 11.93 7.31
N GLU A 159 -1.76 12.27 6.09
CA GLU A 159 -2.51 11.45 5.15
C GLU A 159 -1.69 10.22 4.70
N VAL A 160 -0.44 10.44 4.28
CA VAL A 160 0.45 9.37 3.81
C VAL A 160 0.75 8.42 4.94
N ALA A 161 1.07 8.92 6.15
CA ALA A 161 1.30 8.09 7.34
C ALA A 161 0.07 7.25 7.73
N ARG A 162 -1.14 7.75 7.48
CA ARG A 162 -2.42 7.04 7.65
C ARG A 162 -2.70 6.01 6.55
N THR A 163 -2.08 6.16 5.38
CA THR A 163 -2.28 5.34 4.16
C THR A 163 -1.18 4.28 3.98
N LEU A 164 -0.17 4.27 4.85
CA LEU A 164 0.92 3.31 4.75
C LEU A 164 0.41 1.89 4.95
N LEU A 165 0.69 1.03 3.98
CA LEU A 165 0.64 -0.41 4.17
C LEU A 165 1.90 -0.84 4.91
N TRP A 166 1.71 -1.40 6.10
CA TRP A 166 2.76 -1.88 6.98
C TRP A 166 2.97 -3.37 6.74
N TYR A 167 4.22 -3.77 6.58
CA TYR A 167 4.59 -5.18 6.62
C TYR A 167 5.55 -5.43 7.79
N VAL A 168 5.15 -6.29 8.72
CA VAL A 168 6.00 -6.76 9.83
C VAL A 168 6.55 -8.12 9.42
N GLY A 169 7.87 -8.21 9.31
CA GLY A 169 8.54 -9.47 9.02
C GLY A 169 8.49 -10.37 10.25
N GLY A 170 7.74 -11.46 10.18
CA GLY A 170 7.90 -12.58 11.11
C GLY A 170 9.28 -13.23 11.02
#